data_AF-A0A8C5WVC0-F1
#
_entry.id   AF-A0A8C5WVC0-F1
#
_cell.length_a   1.000
_cell.length_b   1.000
_cell.length_c   1.000
_cell.angle_alpha   90.00
_cell.angle_beta   90.00
_cell.angle_gamma   90.00
#
_symmetry.space_group_name_H-M   'P 1'
#
loop_
_entity.id
_entity.type
_entity.pdbx_description
1 polymer ?
#
loop_
_entity_poly.entity_id
_entity_poly.type
_entity_poly.pdbx_seq_one_letter_code
_entity_poly.pdbx_strand_id
1 'polypeptide(L)'
;MEKDCFRSRIRFQCPLCARLARRMANFAFRKGIFIIQSENFKTCIAAETSELLLENCSQVSKYMLWKWGSKQQLFNIGASSCLGLNFSNPEPSLVMAQCDSPQHLLQWQCHGKALIGVSQYKLAVEKSKFIVVKIFSNYGWKQFGSHDDLCEQAFEEMYTLLGNSLGLPCVFPFKYNNKWHYECVRDFREDGYRWCATTNHYEQDEKWGLCPNSGM
;
A
#
# COMPACT_ATOMS: atom_id res chain seq x y z
N MET A 1 33.71 -14.45 12.99
CA MET A 1 32.96 -14.86 14.20
C MET A 1 31.49 -14.73 13.88
N GLU A 2 30.95 -15.82 13.36
CA GLU A 2 29.60 -15.97 12.86
C GLU A 2 29.08 -17.21 13.57
N LYS A 3 28.23 -17.01 14.57
CA LYS A 3 27.43 -18.02 15.29
C LYS A 3 26.58 -17.31 16.35
N ASP A 4 25.35 -17.80 16.49
CA ASP A 4 24.35 -17.52 17.52
C ASP A 4 23.40 -16.33 17.32
N CYS A 5 22.36 -16.55 16.50
CA CYS A 5 21.04 -16.01 16.77
C CYS A 5 19.90 -16.95 16.29
N PHE A 6 20.07 -18.27 16.43
CA PHE A 6 19.04 -19.26 16.10
C PHE A 6 18.93 -20.36 17.18
N ARG A 7 18.79 -19.98 18.45
CA ARG A 7 18.35 -20.91 19.50
C ARG A 7 17.85 -20.16 20.74
N SER A 8 16.55 -19.84 20.75
CA SER A 8 15.75 -19.61 21.98
C SER A 8 14.34 -19.11 21.59
N ARG A 9 13.29 -19.65 22.21
CA ARG A 9 11.89 -19.15 22.14
C ARG A 9 11.71 -17.82 22.89
N ILE A 10 12.63 -16.89 22.74
CA ILE A 10 12.57 -15.55 23.30
C ILE A 10 12.88 -14.59 22.15
N ARG A 11 11.86 -13.85 21.71
CA ARG A 11 11.97 -12.84 20.64
C ARG A 11 12.80 -11.65 21.13
N PHE A 12 14.12 -11.78 21.18
CA PHE A 12 15.00 -10.62 21.26
C PHE A 12 15.00 -9.93 19.91
N GLN A 13 14.55 -8.68 19.89
CA GLN A 13 14.50 -7.84 18.71
C GLN A 13 15.94 -7.55 18.27
N CYS A 14 16.39 -8.20 17.19
CA CYS A 14 17.76 -8.04 16.69
C CYS A 14 18.00 -6.57 16.25
N PRO A 15 18.94 -5.84 16.88
CA PRO A 15 19.19 -4.43 16.56
C PRO A 15 19.62 -4.21 15.10
N LEU A 16 20.35 -5.18 14.54
CA LEU A 16 20.75 -5.20 13.13
C LEU A 16 19.53 -5.32 12.20
N CYS A 17 18.59 -6.23 12.51
CA CYS A 17 17.34 -6.38 11.75
C CYS A 17 16.51 -5.09 11.78
N ALA A 18 16.41 -4.43 12.93
CA ALA A 18 15.69 -3.16 13.05
C ALA A 18 16.33 -2.03 12.21
N ARG A 19 17.67 -1.95 12.15
CA ARG A 19 18.38 -0.99 11.29
C ARG A 19 18.19 -1.28 9.80
N LEU A 20 18.26 -2.55 9.40
CA LEU A 20 18.02 -2.99 8.03
C LEU A 20 16.57 -2.69 7.60
N ALA A 21 15.59 -2.99 8.46
CA ALA A 21 14.18 -2.69 8.24
C ALA A 21 13.94 -1.20 7.97
N ARG A 22 14.55 -0.31 8.77
CA ARG A 22 14.47 1.15 8.53
C ARG A 22 15.10 1.56 7.20
N ARG A 23 16.22 0.96 6.80
CA ARG A 23 16.83 1.25 5.49
C ARG A 23 15.93 0.81 4.34
N MET A 24 15.33 -0.37 4.43
CA MET A 24 14.37 -0.87 3.43
C MET A 24 13.12 0.01 3.35
N ALA A 25 12.57 0.42 4.49
CA ALA A 25 11.46 1.36 4.56
C ALA A 25 11.84 2.70 3.91
N ASN A 26 13.03 3.24 4.20
CA ASN A 26 13.52 4.48 3.59
C ASN A 26 13.67 4.39 2.07
N PHE A 27 14.13 3.25 1.55
CA PHE A 27 14.17 3.02 0.10
C PHE A 27 12.77 2.98 -0.52
N ALA A 28 11.83 2.29 0.15
CA ALA A 28 10.43 2.24 -0.27
C ALA A 28 9.77 3.63 -0.26
N PHE A 29 10.07 4.47 0.73
CA PHE A 29 9.52 5.84 0.85
C PHE A 29 9.88 6.73 -0.34
N ARG A 30 11.07 6.55 -0.94
CA ARG A 30 11.47 7.28 -2.16
C ARG A 30 10.60 6.96 -3.36
N LYS A 31 9.86 5.85 -3.33
CA LYS A 31 8.90 5.43 -4.34
C LYS A 31 7.46 5.68 -3.90
N GLY A 32 7.24 6.43 -2.82
CA GLY A 32 5.92 6.65 -2.22
C GLY A 32 5.28 5.38 -1.66
N ILE A 33 6.09 4.37 -1.33
CA ILE A 33 5.64 3.13 -0.67
C ILE A 33 5.95 3.25 0.81
N PHE A 34 4.99 2.95 1.67
CA PHE A 34 5.13 3.07 3.12
C PHE A 34 4.70 1.81 3.88
N ILE A 35 5.01 1.79 5.17
CA ILE A 35 4.57 0.74 6.10
C ILE A 35 3.73 1.41 7.18
N ILE A 36 2.52 0.90 7.39
CA ILE A 36 1.56 1.44 8.36
C ILE A 36 1.85 0.83 9.74
N GLN A 37 2.25 1.68 10.69
CA GLN A 37 2.51 1.32 12.08
C GLN A 37 1.40 1.81 13.00
N SER A 38 0.96 0.96 13.92
CA SER A 38 0.11 1.35 15.04
C SER A 38 0.89 2.18 16.06
N GLU A 39 0.36 3.34 16.45
CA GLU A 39 0.96 4.13 17.51
C GLU A 39 0.86 3.47 18.88
N ASN A 40 -0.21 2.73 19.13
CA ASN A 40 -0.49 2.09 20.41
C ASN A 40 0.40 0.85 20.61
N PHE A 41 0.52 -0.01 19.59
CA PHE A 41 1.21 -1.30 19.71
C PHE A 41 2.63 -1.31 19.15
N LYS A 42 3.02 -0.28 18.37
CA LYS A 42 4.31 -0.21 17.65
C LYS A 42 4.56 -1.38 16.68
N THR A 43 3.51 -2.11 16.32
CA THR A 43 3.47 -3.18 15.30
C THR A 43 2.89 -2.65 14.00
N CYS A 44 3.10 -3.38 12.91
CA CYS A 44 2.79 -2.94 11.54
C CYS A 44 1.71 -3.81 10.90
N ILE A 45 0.87 -3.20 10.05
CA ILE A 45 -0.20 -3.91 9.35
C ILE A 45 0.40 -4.78 8.23
N ALA A 46 0.04 -6.07 8.22
CA ALA A 46 0.37 -7.03 7.18
C ALA A 46 -0.92 -7.63 6.55
N ALA A 47 -0.92 -7.76 5.23
CA ALA A 47 -2.01 -8.35 4.43
C ALA A 47 -1.57 -9.67 3.77
N GLU A 48 -0.98 -10.58 4.56
CA GLU A 48 -0.49 -11.87 4.07
C GLU A 48 -1.60 -12.93 4.00
N THR A 49 -2.55 -12.86 4.92
CA THR A 49 -3.70 -13.77 5.05
C THR A 49 -5.00 -13.08 4.62
N SER A 50 -6.10 -13.83 4.63
CA SER A 50 -7.45 -13.27 4.41
C SER A 50 -7.82 -12.19 5.42
N GLU A 51 -7.33 -12.32 6.65
CA GLU A 51 -7.47 -11.32 7.71
C GLU A 51 -6.22 -10.43 7.75
N LEU A 52 -6.41 -9.13 8.04
CA LEU A 52 -5.31 -8.20 8.25
C LEU A 52 -4.83 -8.27 9.71
N LEU A 53 -3.51 -8.36 9.89
CA LEU A 53 -2.89 -8.60 11.20
C LEU A 53 -1.81 -7.56 11.52
N LEU A 54 -1.58 -7.35 12.81
CA LEU A 54 -0.42 -6.64 13.34
C LEU A 54 0.76 -7.58 13.50
N GLU A 55 1.89 -7.23 12.89
CA GLU A 55 3.13 -7.99 12.90
C GLU A 55 4.33 -7.13 13.32
N ASN A 56 5.48 -7.76 13.55
CA ASN A 56 6.70 -7.06 13.92
C ASN A 56 7.27 -6.26 12.72
N CYS A 57 7.28 -4.93 12.84
CA CYS A 57 7.83 -4.02 11.81
C CYS A 57 9.30 -4.28 11.43
N SER A 58 10.07 -4.99 12.27
CA SER A 58 11.47 -5.34 12.00
C SER A 58 11.62 -6.50 11.02
N GLN A 59 10.55 -7.26 10.80
CA GLN A 59 10.48 -8.38 9.86
C GLN A 59 9.70 -7.94 8.61
N VAL A 60 10.27 -6.95 7.90
CA VAL A 60 9.62 -6.35 6.74
C VAL A 60 9.38 -7.42 5.68
N SER A 61 8.11 -7.59 5.30
CA SER A 61 7.69 -8.42 4.17
C SER A 61 6.98 -7.56 3.13
N LYS A 62 6.86 -8.06 1.90
CA LYS A 62 6.10 -7.37 0.83
C LYS A 62 4.64 -7.10 1.21
N TYR A 63 4.07 -7.91 2.11
CA TYR A 63 2.69 -7.77 2.59
C TYR A 63 2.51 -6.65 3.61
N MET A 64 3.59 -6.05 4.09
CA MET A 64 3.57 -4.84 4.93
C MET A 64 3.76 -3.55 4.13
N LEU A 65 4.00 -3.66 2.82
CA LEU A 65 4.25 -2.51 1.95
C LEU A 65 2.93 -2.02 1.36
N TRP A 66 2.66 -0.74 1.57
CA TRP A 66 1.43 -0.04 1.18
C TRP A 66 1.76 1.15 0.29
N LYS A 67 0.83 1.55 -0.57
CA LYS A 67 0.96 2.74 -1.40
C LYS A 67 -0.43 3.33 -1.66
N TRP A 68 -0.51 4.66 -1.67
CA TRP A 68 -1.71 5.37 -2.12
C TRP A 68 -1.86 5.26 -3.64
N GLY A 69 -3.05 4.86 -4.10
CA GLY A 69 -3.45 4.89 -5.51
C GLY A 69 -4.12 6.20 -5.91
N SER A 70 -4.29 6.42 -7.22
CA SER A 70 -4.85 7.63 -7.82
C SER A 70 -6.27 7.94 -7.36
N LYS A 71 -7.03 6.93 -6.93
CA LYS A 71 -8.42 7.06 -6.45
C LYS A 71 -8.53 7.07 -4.92
N GLN A 72 -7.46 7.50 -4.23
CA GLN A 72 -7.36 7.45 -2.75
C GLN A 72 -7.56 6.02 -2.20
N GLN A 73 -7.02 5.05 -2.92
CA GLN A 73 -7.07 3.64 -2.53
C GLN A 73 -5.78 3.26 -1.80
N LEU A 74 -5.87 2.33 -0.86
CA LEU A 74 -4.68 1.76 -0.21
C LEU A 74 -4.32 0.44 -0.88
N PHE A 75 -3.30 0.47 -1.73
CA PHE A 75 -2.80 -0.70 -2.42
C PHE A 75 -1.74 -1.42 -1.58
N ASN A 76 -1.86 -2.74 -1.45
CA ASN A 76 -0.84 -3.58 -0.83
C ASN A 76 0.02 -4.27 -1.90
N ILE A 77 1.34 -4.12 -1.80
CA ILE A 77 2.26 -4.58 -2.83
C ILE A 77 2.37 -6.11 -2.81
N GLY A 78 2.40 -6.73 -1.63
CA GLY A 78 2.52 -8.17 -1.48
C GLY A 78 1.28 -8.95 -1.91
N ALA A 79 0.11 -8.43 -1.54
CA ALA A 79 -1.19 -8.98 -1.88
C ALA A 79 -1.66 -8.58 -3.29
N SER A 80 -0.98 -7.62 -3.94
CA SER A 80 -1.32 -7.10 -5.27
C SER A 80 -2.81 -6.72 -5.39
N SER A 81 -3.35 -6.10 -4.34
CA SER A 81 -4.79 -5.82 -4.17
C SER A 81 -4.99 -4.60 -3.28
N CYS A 82 -6.21 -4.06 -3.29
CA CYS A 82 -6.57 -2.85 -2.56
C CYS A 82 -7.36 -3.18 -1.29
N LEU A 83 -7.10 -2.43 -0.23
CA LEU A 83 -7.88 -2.50 1.00
C LEU A 83 -9.28 -1.94 0.74
N GLY A 84 -10.31 -2.68 1.14
CA GLY A 84 -11.70 -2.30 0.97
C GLY A 84 -12.57 -2.60 2.17
N LEU A 85 -13.75 -1.99 2.17
CA LEU A 85 -14.84 -2.33 3.06
C LEU A 85 -15.86 -3.20 2.35
N ASN A 86 -16.25 -4.28 3.02
CA ASN A 86 -17.32 -5.17 2.63
C ASN A 86 -18.54 -4.97 3.54
N PHE A 87 -19.67 -4.61 2.95
CA PHE A 87 -20.96 -4.39 3.62
C PHE A 87 -21.98 -5.51 3.32
N SER A 88 -21.56 -6.62 2.71
CA SER A 88 -22.44 -7.75 2.44
C SER A 88 -22.92 -8.47 3.72
N ASN A 89 -22.25 -8.22 4.85
CA ASN A 89 -22.63 -8.75 6.16
C ASN A 89 -23.22 -7.64 7.05
N PRO A 90 -24.01 -7.99 8.09
CA PRO A 90 -24.56 -7.01 9.03
C PRO A 90 -23.51 -6.14 9.71
N GLU A 91 -22.32 -6.70 9.96
CA GLU A 91 -21.16 -5.97 10.47
C GLU A 91 -20.13 -5.80 9.33
N PRO A 92 -19.72 -4.55 9.02
CA PRO A 92 -18.76 -4.30 7.96
C PRO A 92 -17.40 -4.91 8.26
N SER A 93 -16.77 -5.48 7.24
CA SER A 93 -15.45 -6.11 7.37
C SER A 93 -14.43 -5.54 6.39
N LEU A 94 -13.15 -5.68 6.75
CA LEU A 94 -12.05 -5.37 5.86
C LEU A 94 -11.82 -6.52 4.88
N VAL A 95 -11.47 -6.17 3.64
CA VAL A 95 -11.13 -7.13 2.60
C VAL A 95 -9.96 -6.63 1.76
N MET A 96 -9.12 -7.56 1.29
CA MET A 96 -8.17 -7.31 0.22
C MET A 96 -8.83 -7.69 -1.11
N ALA A 97 -9.19 -6.68 -1.91
CA ALA A 97 -10.01 -6.84 -3.10
C ALA A 97 -9.29 -6.38 -4.37
N GLN A 98 -9.84 -6.76 -5.54
CA GLN A 98 -9.40 -6.15 -6.81
C GLN A 98 -9.67 -4.63 -6.78
N CYS A 99 -8.73 -3.85 -7.30
CA CYS A 99 -8.72 -2.38 -7.16
C CYS A 99 -9.77 -1.63 -7.99
N ASP A 100 -10.44 -2.34 -8.89
CA ASP A 100 -11.57 -1.94 -9.72
C ASP A 100 -12.91 -2.51 -9.24
N SER A 101 -12.93 -3.29 -8.15
CA SER A 101 -14.14 -4.00 -7.74
C SER A 101 -15.29 -3.03 -7.43
N PRO A 102 -16.45 -3.16 -8.11
CA PRO A 102 -17.63 -2.35 -7.81
C PRO A 102 -18.37 -2.83 -6.55
N GLN A 103 -18.03 -4.02 -6.04
CA GLN A 103 -18.71 -4.64 -4.90
C GLN A 103 -18.18 -4.15 -3.55
N HIS A 104 -17.02 -3.50 -3.54
CA HIS A 104 -16.33 -3.10 -2.32
C HIS A 104 -16.01 -1.61 -2.37
N LEU A 105 -16.02 -0.98 -1.21
CA LEU A 105 -15.72 0.45 -1.10
C LEU A 105 -14.24 0.61 -0.76
N LEU A 106 -13.46 1.09 -1.73
CA LEU A 106 -11.99 1.06 -1.71
C LEU A 106 -11.35 2.42 -1.35
N GLN A 107 -12.16 3.44 -1.09
CA GLN A 107 -11.68 4.78 -0.80
C GLN A 107 -11.32 4.91 0.68
N TRP A 108 -10.13 5.45 0.91
CA TRP A 108 -9.59 5.75 2.22
C TRP A 108 -9.06 7.17 2.23
N GLN A 109 -9.18 7.81 3.37
CA GLN A 109 -8.62 9.12 3.63
C GLN A 109 -7.99 9.12 5.02
N CYS A 110 -7.16 10.11 5.28
CA CYS A 110 -6.70 10.36 6.61
C CYS A 110 -7.28 11.63 7.17
N HIS A 111 -7.42 11.66 8.49
CA HIS A 111 -7.61 12.89 9.23
C HIS A 111 -6.77 12.85 10.50
N GLY A 112 -5.71 13.66 10.54
CA GLY A 112 -4.63 13.48 11.51
C GLY A 112 -4.09 12.05 11.43
N LYS A 113 -4.10 11.35 12.57
CA LYS A 113 -3.58 9.98 12.68
C LYS A 113 -4.64 8.88 12.46
N ALA A 114 -5.88 9.26 12.19
CA ALA A 114 -6.94 8.30 11.92
C ALA A 114 -6.94 7.95 10.42
N LEU A 115 -7.03 6.65 10.12
CA LEU A 115 -7.29 6.15 8.78
C LEU A 115 -8.78 5.83 8.64
N ILE A 116 -9.44 6.51 7.72
CA ILE A 116 -10.90 6.61 7.62
C ILE A 116 -11.32 6.12 6.24
N GLY A 117 -12.16 5.09 6.19
CA GLY A 117 -12.83 4.64 4.99
C GLY A 117 -14.15 5.38 4.76
N VAL A 118 -14.89 4.94 3.75
CA VAL A 118 -16.25 5.44 3.48
C VAL A 118 -17.18 5.30 4.69
N SER A 119 -18.23 6.13 4.74
CA SER A 119 -19.21 6.15 5.84
C SER A 119 -18.59 6.35 7.23
N GLN A 120 -17.42 7.00 7.31
CA GLN A 120 -16.69 7.33 8.54
C GLN A 120 -16.15 6.11 9.33
N TYR A 121 -16.10 4.92 8.73
CA TYR A 121 -15.48 3.76 9.37
C TYR A 121 -13.98 3.98 9.52
N LYS A 122 -13.47 3.82 10.73
CA LYS A 122 -12.06 4.02 11.06
C LYS A 122 -11.39 2.69 11.31
N LEU A 123 -10.12 2.57 10.90
CA LEU A 123 -9.32 1.42 11.30
C LEU A 123 -9.19 1.35 12.82
N ALA A 124 -9.29 0.12 13.33
CA ALA A 124 -9.17 -0.21 14.73
C ALA A 124 -8.43 -1.54 14.90
N VAL A 125 -8.08 -1.84 16.15
CA VAL A 125 -7.43 -3.11 16.51
C VAL A 125 -8.34 -3.86 17.47
N GLU A 126 -8.51 -5.15 17.21
CA GLU A 126 -9.25 -6.09 18.06
C GLU A 126 -8.34 -7.24 18.52
N LYS A 127 -8.56 -7.70 19.76
CA LYS A 127 -7.76 -8.74 20.43
C LYS A 127 -6.24 -8.46 20.35
N SER A 128 -5.87 -7.18 20.31
CA SER A 128 -4.48 -6.69 20.19
C SER A 128 -3.70 -7.24 18.98
N LYS A 129 -4.40 -7.74 17.94
CA LYS A 129 -3.74 -8.37 16.79
C LYS A 129 -4.48 -8.12 15.47
N PHE A 130 -5.79 -8.25 15.44
CA PHE A 130 -6.58 -8.20 14.22
C PHE A 130 -6.94 -6.76 13.88
N ILE A 131 -6.80 -6.39 12.61
CA ILE A 131 -7.26 -5.10 12.11
C ILE A 131 -8.74 -5.24 11.75
N VAL A 132 -9.54 -4.32 12.27
CA VAL A 132 -10.99 -4.25 12.03
C VAL A 132 -11.39 -2.81 11.72
N VAL A 133 -12.67 -2.59 11.45
CA VAL A 133 -13.24 -1.26 11.23
C VAL A 133 -14.32 -0.96 12.26
N LYS A 134 -14.30 0.26 12.80
CA LYS A 134 -15.29 0.73 13.77
C LYS A 134 -15.62 2.19 13.48
N ILE A 135 -16.87 2.60 13.69
CA ILE A 135 -17.27 4.02 13.56
C ILE A 135 -16.53 4.86 14.61
N PHE A 136 -16.46 4.35 15.84
CA PHE A 136 -15.75 5.00 16.94
C PHE A 136 -14.43 4.28 17.19
N SER A 137 -13.33 4.92 16.76
CA SER A 137 -11.96 4.46 16.96
C SER A 137 -11.06 5.66 17.24
N ASN A 138 -10.14 5.48 18.18
CA ASN A 138 -9.10 6.45 18.54
C ASN A 138 -7.68 5.91 18.23
N TYR A 139 -7.57 4.81 17.47
CA TYR A 139 -6.28 4.25 17.10
C TYR A 139 -5.54 5.17 16.12
N GLY A 140 -4.30 5.49 16.47
CA GLY A 140 -3.40 6.30 15.66
C GLY A 140 -2.53 5.44 14.75
N TRP A 141 -2.35 5.89 13.51
CA TRP A 141 -1.57 5.22 12.48
C TRP A 141 -0.55 6.18 11.90
N LYS A 142 0.68 5.69 11.73
CA LYS A 142 1.79 6.49 11.21
C LYS A 142 2.72 5.67 10.33
N GLN A 143 3.63 6.35 9.66
CA GLN A 143 4.65 5.68 8.85
C GLN A 143 5.75 5.07 9.73
N PHE A 144 6.06 3.79 9.54
CA PHE A 144 7.13 3.13 10.29
C PHE A 144 8.51 3.70 9.97
N GLY A 145 9.18 4.29 10.95
CA GLY A 145 10.54 4.81 10.75
C GLY A 145 10.60 6.19 10.10
N SER A 146 9.46 6.85 9.91
CA SER A 146 9.38 8.30 9.74
C SER A 146 8.73 8.98 10.95
N HIS A 147 8.89 10.30 11.04
CA HIS A 147 8.11 11.17 11.92
C HIS A 147 6.80 11.62 11.28
N ASP A 148 6.68 11.42 9.96
CA ASP A 148 5.57 11.88 9.14
C ASP A 148 4.29 11.06 9.40
N ASP A 149 3.15 11.74 9.29
CA ASP A 149 1.84 11.10 9.25
C ASP A 149 1.64 10.40 7.88
N LEU A 150 0.73 9.41 7.80
CA LEU A 150 0.51 8.58 6.59
C LEU A 150 0.08 9.36 5.31
N CYS A 151 -0.15 10.66 5.47
CA CYS A 151 -1.01 11.48 4.62
C CYS A 151 -0.30 12.77 4.22
N GLU A 152 0.87 13.03 4.79
CA GLU A 152 1.78 14.09 4.35
C GLU A 152 2.41 13.76 2.99
N GLN A 153 2.37 12.48 2.59
CA GLN A 153 2.73 12.02 1.25
C GLN A 153 1.46 11.77 0.42
N ALA A 154 0.74 12.85 0.09
CA ALA A 154 -0.38 12.79 -0.85
C ALA A 154 0.09 12.24 -2.20
N PHE A 155 -0.74 11.41 -2.84
CA PHE A 155 -0.47 10.94 -4.20
C PHE A 155 -0.31 12.15 -5.14
N GLU A 156 0.86 12.26 -5.76
CA GLU A 156 1.11 13.26 -6.80
C GLU A 156 0.79 12.65 -8.17
N GLU A 157 -0.08 13.32 -8.92
CA GLU A 157 -0.47 12.88 -10.26
C GLU A 157 0.73 12.91 -11.21
N MET A 158 0.93 11.80 -11.92
CA MET A 158 1.99 11.67 -12.92
C MET A 158 1.39 11.82 -14.32
N TYR A 159 1.54 13.00 -14.92
CA TYR A 159 1.05 13.28 -16.27
C TYR A 159 1.91 12.57 -17.33
N THR A 160 1.24 11.97 -18.31
CA THR A 160 1.93 11.21 -19.36
C THR A 160 2.55 12.09 -20.44
N LEU A 161 3.59 11.59 -21.08
CA LEU A 161 4.19 12.15 -22.28
C LEU A 161 3.91 11.23 -23.48
N LEU A 162 3.67 11.80 -24.66
CA LEU A 162 3.35 11.04 -25.88
C LEU A 162 2.16 10.06 -25.66
N GLY A 163 2.15 8.92 -26.35
CA GLY A 163 1.08 7.94 -26.26
C GLY A 163 -0.22 8.39 -26.94
N ASN A 164 -1.33 7.75 -26.56
CA ASN A 164 -2.65 7.96 -27.17
C ASN A 164 -3.69 8.52 -26.17
N SER A 165 -3.21 9.03 -25.04
CA SER A 165 -4.01 9.56 -23.94
C SER A 165 -3.93 11.09 -23.76
N LEU A 166 -3.35 11.81 -24.73
CA LEU A 166 -3.35 13.28 -24.76
C LEU A 166 -2.82 13.94 -23.48
N GLY A 167 -1.83 13.32 -22.83
CA GLY A 167 -1.22 13.82 -21.59
C GLY A 167 -2.01 13.55 -20.31
N LEU A 168 -3.09 12.76 -20.35
CA LEU A 168 -3.82 12.35 -19.13
C LEU A 168 -2.88 11.69 -18.10
N PRO A 169 -3.18 11.82 -16.80
CA PRO A 169 -2.32 11.24 -15.76
C PRO A 169 -2.39 9.72 -15.74
N CYS A 170 -1.29 9.11 -15.28
CA CYS A 170 -1.24 7.70 -14.96
C CYS A 170 -2.29 7.36 -13.90
N VAL A 171 -2.98 6.24 -14.12
CA VAL A 171 -3.88 5.65 -13.14
C VAL A 171 -3.13 4.54 -12.42
N PHE A 172 -2.99 4.64 -11.10
CA PHE A 172 -2.36 3.63 -10.27
C PHE A 172 -3.31 3.14 -9.15
N PRO A 173 -3.35 1.82 -8.89
CA PRO A 173 -2.81 0.78 -9.75
C PRO A 173 -3.67 0.62 -11.02
N PHE A 174 -3.05 0.22 -12.12
CA PHE A 174 -3.75 -0.21 -13.34
C PHE A 174 -3.48 -1.68 -13.62
N LYS A 175 -4.41 -2.35 -14.31
CA LYS A 175 -4.26 -3.74 -14.72
C LYS A 175 -3.67 -3.80 -16.12
N TYR A 176 -2.58 -4.56 -16.25
CA TYR A 176 -1.94 -4.89 -17.52
C TYR A 176 -1.28 -6.27 -17.44
N ASN A 177 -1.48 -7.07 -18.48
CA ASN A 177 -1.09 -8.46 -18.60
C ASN A 177 -1.61 -9.31 -17.41
N ASN A 178 -2.89 -9.10 -17.06
CA ASN A 178 -3.56 -9.69 -15.89
C ASN A 178 -2.89 -9.41 -14.53
N LYS A 179 -2.05 -8.38 -14.42
CA LYS A 179 -1.37 -7.99 -13.18
C LYS A 179 -1.64 -6.53 -12.83
N TRP A 180 -1.72 -6.23 -11.54
CA TRP A 180 -1.82 -4.86 -11.05
C TRP A 180 -0.44 -4.22 -10.99
N HIS A 181 -0.29 -3.07 -11.64
CA HIS A 181 0.93 -2.27 -11.65
C HIS A 181 0.69 -0.96 -10.92
N TYR A 182 1.56 -0.67 -9.96
CA TYR A 182 1.51 0.52 -9.09
C TYR A 182 2.66 1.50 -9.37
N GLU A 183 3.47 1.19 -10.39
CA GLU A 183 4.55 2.02 -10.94
C GLU A 183 4.53 1.90 -12.47
N CYS A 184 5.26 2.77 -13.15
CA CYS A 184 5.45 2.68 -14.58
C CYS A 184 6.10 1.35 -14.98
N VAL A 185 5.54 0.71 -15.98
CA VAL A 185 5.97 -0.59 -16.48
C VAL A 185 7.05 -0.39 -17.53
N ARG A 186 8.11 -1.19 -17.45
CA ARG A 186 9.06 -1.39 -18.55
C ARG A 186 8.63 -2.63 -19.29
N ASP A 187 8.04 -2.46 -20.45
CA ASP A 187 7.80 -3.58 -21.35
C ASP A 187 9.07 -3.85 -22.18
N PHE A 188 9.11 -4.92 -22.96
CA PHE A 188 10.23 -5.30 -23.84
C PHE A 188 10.45 -4.33 -25.01
N ARG A 189 10.08 -3.06 -24.87
CA ARG A 189 10.44 -2.03 -25.84
C ARG A 189 11.95 -1.84 -25.84
N GLU A 190 12.53 -1.91 -27.02
CA GLU A 190 13.96 -1.71 -27.24
C GLU A 190 14.43 -0.29 -26.84
N ASP A 191 13.50 0.67 -26.84
CA ASP A 191 13.76 2.08 -26.46
C ASP A 191 14.00 2.29 -24.95
N GLY A 192 13.68 1.31 -24.11
CA GLY A 192 13.89 1.34 -22.66
C GLY A 192 12.96 2.27 -21.87
N TYR A 193 12.03 2.97 -22.52
CA TYR A 193 11.12 3.90 -21.85
C TYR A 193 10.03 3.15 -21.06
N ARG A 194 9.76 3.64 -19.84
CA ARG A 194 8.64 3.19 -19.01
C ARG A 194 7.35 3.91 -19.38
N TRP A 195 6.23 3.20 -19.29
CA TRP A 195 4.90 3.71 -19.59
C TRP A 195 3.90 3.38 -18.48
N CYS A 196 2.74 4.03 -18.50
CA CYS A 196 1.62 3.73 -17.62
C CYS A 196 0.30 3.78 -18.39
N ALA A 197 -0.71 3.06 -17.90
CA ALA A 197 -2.06 3.26 -18.40
C ALA A 197 -2.68 4.53 -17.79
N THR A 198 -3.59 5.15 -18.53
CA THR A 198 -4.40 6.29 -18.04
C THR A 198 -5.83 5.85 -17.70
N THR A 199 -6.06 4.55 -17.58
CA THR A 199 -7.32 3.93 -17.15
C THR A 199 -7.03 2.73 -16.24
N ASN A 200 -8.06 2.16 -15.63
CA ASN A 200 -7.91 1.00 -14.73
C ASN A 200 -7.53 -0.30 -15.50
N HIS A 201 -7.99 -0.47 -16.74
CA HIS A 201 -7.85 -1.71 -17.51
C HIS A 201 -7.21 -1.43 -18.87
N TYR A 202 -5.90 -1.63 -18.95
CA TYR A 202 -5.18 -1.35 -20.18
C TYR A 202 -5.65 -2.23 -21.34
N GLU A 203 -5.89 -3.53 -21.13
CA GLU A 203 -6.30 -4.44 -22.21
C GLU A 203 -7.69 -4.14 -22.79
N GLN A 204 -8.54 -3.41 -22.06
CA GLN A 204 -9.86 -3.01 -22.53
C GLN A 204 -9.83 -1.66 -23.24
N ASP A 205 -9.12 -0.69 -22.65
CA ASP A 205 -9.18 0.70 -23.09
C ASP A 205 -8.02 1.07 -24.04
N GLU A 206 -6.91 0.35 -23.94
CA GLU A 206 -5.65 0.56 -24.66
C GLU A 206 -5.12 2.00 -24.56
N LYS A 207 -5.41 2.68 -23.45
CA LYS A 207 -5.01 4.06 -23.18
C LYS A 207 -3.74 4.15 -22.34
N TRP A 208 -2.70 4.77 -22.90
CA TRP A 208 -1.39 4.89 -22.27
C TRP A 208 -0.62 6.15 -22.68
N GLY A 209 0.45 6.40 -21.92
CA GLY A 209 1.55 7.27 -22.33
C GLY A 209 2.84 6.96 -21.58
N LEU A 210 3.94 7.61 -21.99
CA LEU A 210 5.24 7.46 -21.35
C LEU A 210 5.28 8.22 -20.03
N CYS A 211 6.03 7.68 -19.06
CA CYS A 211 6.22 8.37 -17.79
C CYS A 211 7.32 9.46 -17.91
N PRO A 212 7.19 10.61 -17.23
CA PRO A 212 8.11 11.75 -17.39
C PRO A 212 9.56 11.50 -16.95
N ASN A 213 9.80 10.50 -16.08
CA ASN A 213 11.14 10.10 -15.62
C ASN A 213 11.58 8.74 -16.20
N SER A 214 11.12 8.40 -17.41
CA SER A 214 11.36 7.09 -18.03
C SER A 214 12.76 6.90 -18.64
N GLY A 215 13.61 7.94 -18.64
CA GLY A 215 14.90 7.97 -19.33
C GLY A 215 16.15 8.22 -18.45
N MET A 216 16.08 8.05 -17.12
CA MET A 216 17.25 8.09 -16.22
C MET A 216 17.29 6.89 -15.27
#